data_AF-A0AAV6CNJ5-F1
#
_entry.id   AF-A0AAV6CNJ5-F1
#
_cell.length_a   1.000
_cell.length_b   1.000
_cell.length_c   1.000
_cell.angle_alpha   90.00
_cell.angle_beta   90.00
_cell.angle_gamma   90.00
#
_symmetry.space_group_name_H-M   'P 1'
#
loop_
_entity.id
_entity.type
_entity.pdbx_description
1 polymer ?
#
loop_
_entity_poly.entity_id
_entity_poly.type
_entity_poly.pdbx_seq_one_letter_code
_entity_poly.pdbx_strand_id
1 'polypeptide(L)'
;MAELPKWIGPGDAATLLWYSGKGESPDGVPVYEVSGPAMETPPASPYFLLAPADRGDFAGELYRGRIGVPELRAFLSACVLARGELNPSLERVAAPLSSPVLTVIDGWRALGQRPVLAYLSDIGAFLPGDRPLFVTPEAHAAAQETAEQFATAWVCDECGEAEDAGVFLWTVRGEGTVRVCFLIHNDAGIWTCRLHPFEFDREAA
;
A
#
# COMPACT_ATOMS: atom_id res chain seq x y z
N MET A 1 -3.50 23.65 3.60
CA MET A 1 -3.55 22.17 3.48
C MET A 1 -3.86 21.86 2.02
N ALA A 2 -3.14 20.92 1.39
CA ALA A 2 -3.51 20.45 0.06
C ALA A 2 -4.92 19.82 0.13
N GLU A 3 -5.78 20.13 -0.84
CA GLU A 3 -7.08 19.48 -0.93
C GLU A 3 -6.86 17.99 -1.23
N LEU A 4 -7.39 17.13 -0.36
CA LEU A 4 -7.28 15.69 -0.54
C LEU A 4 -8.20 15.22 -1.68
N PRO A 5 -7.78 14.20 -2.45
CA PRO A 5 -8.59 13.69 -3.54
C PRO A 5 -9.92 13.13 -3.01
N LYS A 6 -11.03 13.49 -3.66
CA LYS A 6 -12.38 12.97 -3.37
C LYS A 6 -12.71 11.70 -4.15
N TRP A 7 -11.85 11.33 -5.10
CA TRP A 7 -12.07 10.21 -6.03
C TRP A 7 -11.51 8.88 -5.53
N ILE A 8 -10.83 8.89 -4.39
CA ILE A 8 -10.36 7.70 -3.66
C ILE A 8 -10.56 7.96 -2.17
N GLY A 9 -10.88 6.92 -1.41
CA GLY A 9 -11.07 6.95 0.03
C GLY A 9 -10.03 6.11 0.79
N PRO A 10 -9.86 6.36 2.09
CA PRO A 10 -9.14 5.45 2.99
C PRO A 10 -9.69 4.03 2.93
N GLY A 11 -8.81 3.04 2.88
CA GLY A 11 -9.14 1.62 2.74
C GLY A 11 -9.28 1.12 1.30
N ASP A 12 -9.38 2.02 0.32
CA ASP A 12 -9.36 1.65 -1.09
C ASP A 12 -8.03 0.97 -1.45
N ALA A 13 -8.13 -0.04 -2.32
CA ALA A 13 -7.00 -0.78 -2.83
C ALA A 13 -6.54 -0.21 -4.16
N ALA A 14 -5.23 -0.11 -4.37
CA ALA A 14 -4.62 0.29 -5.63
C ALA A 14 -3.59 -0.77 -6.07
N THR A 15 -3.51 -1.06 -7.36
CA THR A 15 -2.47 -1.96 -7.89
C THR A 15 -1.17 -1.17 -8.07
N LEU A 16 -0.08 -1.66 -7.49
CA LEU A 16 1.25 -1.09 -7.70
C LEU A 16 1.81 -1.56 -9.03
N LEU A 17 2.09 -0.60 -9.91
CA LEU A 17 2.71 -0.81 -11.21
C LEU A 17 3.99 0.03 -11.29
N TRP A 18 5.04 -0.58 -11.84
CA TRP A 18 6.20 0.16 -12.30
C TRP A 18 5.95 0.73 -13.68
N TYR A 19 6.45 1.94 -13.93
CA TYR A 19 6.42 2.57 -15.24
C TYR A 19 7.81 2.97 -15.71
N SER A 20 8.10 2.74 -16.99
CA SER A 20 9.35 3.15 -17.66
C SER A 20 9.22 4.47 -18.41
N GLY A 21 7.99 4.87 -18.75
CA GLY A 21 7.71 6.06 -19.54
C GLY A 21 6.45 6.77 -19.09
N LYS A 22 6.46 8.11 -19.22
CA LYS A 22 5.31 8.97 -19.03
C LYS A 22 5.10 9.83 -20.28
N GLY A 23 3.89 9.82 -20.80
CA GLY A 23 3.46 10.62 -21.93
C GLY A 23 2.07 11.22 -21.72
N GLU A 24 1.47 11.67 -22.79
CA GLU A 24 0.15 12.32 -22.80
C GLU A 24 -0.64 11.84 -24.01
N SER A 25 -1.94 11.59 -23.83
CA SER A 25 -2.87 11.26 -24.92
C SER A 25 -3.23 12.51 -25.74
N PRO A 26 -3.85 12.37 -26.92
CA PRO A 26 -4.35 13.52 -27.69
C PRO A 26 -5.35 14.41 -26.93
N ASP A 27 -6.04 13.86 -25.94
CA ASP A 27 -7.01 14.56 -25.09
C ASP A 27 -6.36 15.19 -23.83
N GLY A 28 -5.02 15.19 -23.74
CA GLY A 28 -4.29 15.74 -22.61
C GLY A 28 -4.24 14.82 -21.37
N VAL A 29 -4.64 13.55 -21.50
CA VAL A 29 -4.65 12.61 -20.37
C VAL A 29 -3.25 12.02 -20.17
N PRO A 30 -2.68 12.06 -18.95
CA PRO A 30 -1.41 11.39 -18.67
C PRO A 30 -1.48 9.89 -18.95
N VAL A 31 -0.48 9.37 -19.67
CA VAL A 31 -0.33 7.95 -19.99
C VAL A 31 0.99 7.43 -19.45
N TYR A 32 0.96 6.29 -18.79
CA TYR A 32 2.14 5.64 -18.20
C TYR A 32 2.39 4.30 -18.89
N GLU A 33 3.61 4.07 -19.35
CA GLU A 33 4.04 2.80 -19.94
C GLU A 33 4.46 1.83 -18.84
N VAL A 34 3.70 0.76 -18.68
CA VAL A 34 3.87 -0.25 -17.63
C VAL A 34 5.09 -1.10 -17.93
N SER A 35 6.00 -1.18 -16.96
CA SER A 35 7.19 -2.04 -17.00
C SER A 35 7.09 -3.25 -16.08
N GLY A 36 6.03 -3.33 -15.26
CA GLY A 36 5.75 -4.48 -14.41
C GLY A 36 4.75 -4.15 -13.29
N PRO A 37 4.30 -5.15 -12.53
CA PRO A 37 4.49 -6.58 -12.79
C PRO A 37 3.75 -7.03 -14.06
N ALA A 38 4.15 -8.18 -14.61
CA ALA A 38 3.40 -8.81 -15.68
C ALA A 38 2.04 -9.28 -15.13
N MET A 39 0.96 -8.96 -15.84
CA MET A 39 -0.40 -9.32 -15.45
C MET A 39 -1.05 -10.12 -16.57
N GLU A 40 -1.88 -11.09 -16.23
CA GLU A 40 -2.67 -11.87 -17.19
C GLU A 40 -4.07 -11.28 -17.38
N THR A 41 -4.58 -10.57 -16.37
CA THR A 41 -5.89 -9.93 -16.38
C THR A 41 -5.80 -8.51 -15.81
N PRO A 42 -6.68 -7.59 -16.23
CA PRO A 42 -6.76 -6.27 -15.62
C PRO A 42 -7.09 -6.38 -14.12
N PRO A 43 -6.49 -5.55 -13.24
CA PRO A 43 -6.85 -5.53 -11.85
C PRO A 43 -8.30 -5.08 -11.65
N ALA A 44 -8.97 -5.61 -10.62
CA ALA A 44 -10.36 -5.28 -10.33
C ALA A 44 -10.56 -3.82 -9.85
N SER A 45 -9.53 -3.22 -9.26
CA SER A 45 -9.57 -1.83 -8.79
C SER A 45 -9.22 -0.86 -9.92
N PRO A 46 -9.93 0.27 -10.05
CA PRO A 46 -9.58 1.34 -10.99
C PRO A 46 -8.42 2.23 -10.49
N TYR A 47 -7.83 1.91 -9.33
CA TYR A 47 -6.77 2.69 -8.72
C TYR A 47 -5.41 2.05 -8.92
N PHE A 48 -4.41 2.88 -9.21
CA PHE A 48 -3.04 2.46 -9.44
C PHE A 48 -2.09 3.28 -8.59
N LEU A 49 -1.10 2.60 -8.01
CA LEU A 49 0.09 3.23 -7.46
C LEU A 49 1.19 3.12 -8.50
N LEU A 50 1.53 4.23 -9.15
CA LEU A 50 2.48 4.26 -10.25
C LEU A 50 3.86 4.63 -9.71
N ALA A 51 4.80 3.68 -9.75
CA ALA A 51 6.17 3.83 -9.32
C ALA A 51 7.12 3.92 -10.52
N PRO A 52 8.09 4.84 -10.56
CA PRO A 52 9.07 4.86 -11.64
C PRO A 52 10.02 3.66 -11.56
N ALA A 53 10.31 3.03 -12.70
CA ALA A 53 11.11 1.81 -12.80
C ALA A 53 12.61 2.00 -12.52
N ASP A 54 13.11 3.24 -12.61
CA ASP A 54 14.52 3.58 -12.43
C ASP A 54 14.95 3.67 -10.95
N ARG A 55 14.03 3.44 -10.00
CA ARG A 55 14.29 3.60 -8.55
C ARG A 55 14.92 2.39 -7.87
N GLY A 56 15.59 1.54 -8.63
CA GLY A 56 16.32 0.38 -8.11
C GLY A 56 15.40 -0.78 -7.70
N ASP A 57 16.02 -1.82 -7.13
CA ASP A 57 15.36 -3.07 -6.72
C ASP A 57 14.57 -2.90 -5.41
N PHE A 58 13.61 -1.95 -5.36
CA PHE A 58 12.79 -1.73 -4.17
C PHE A 58 12.10 -3.03 -3.72
N ALA A 59 11.56 -3.79 -4.67
CA ALA A 59 10.93 -5.08 -4.41
C ALA A 59 11.91 -6.07 -3.77
N GLY A 60 13.08 -6.28 -4.34
CA GLY A 60 14.07 -7.21 -3.78
C GLY A 60 14.65 -6.75 -2.45
N GLU A 61 14.89 -5.46 -2.25
CA GLU A 61 15.34 -4.92 -0.96
C GLU A 61 14.23 -5.01 0.11
N LEU A 62 12.96 -4.87 -0.29
CA LEU A 62 11.80 -5.06 0.59
C LEU A 62 11.74 -6.50 1.11
N TYR A 63 11.87 -7.50 0.23
CA TYR A 63 11.90 -8.91 0.63
C TYR A 63 13.15 -9.29 1.46
N ARG A 64 14.27 -8.59 1.27
CA ARG A 64 15.48 -8.77 2.09
C ARG A 64 15.35 -8.11 3.47
N GLY A 65 14.22 -7.46 3.78
CA GLY A 65 13.99 -6.76 5.05
C GLY A 65 14.87 -5.51 5.23
N ARG A 66 15.29 -4.88 4.13
CA ARG A 66 16.23 -3.74 4.13
C ARG A 66 15.57 -2.39 3.93
N ILE A 67 14.26 -2.37 3.73
CA ILE A 67 13.48 -1.13 3.59
C ILE A 67 12.92 -0.75 4.95
N GLY A 68 13.42 0.35 5.52
CA GLY A 68 12.85 1.00 6.69
C GLY A 68 11.85 2.10 6.30
N VAL A 69 11.38 2.83 7.30
CA VAL A 69 10.47 3.99 7.11
C VAL A 69 11.08 5.06 6.18
N PRO A 70 12.36 5.46 6.32
CA PRO A 70 12.94 6.46 5.43
C PRO A 70 12.94 6.04 3.96
N GLU A 71 13.29 4.78 3.69
CA GLU A 71 13.34 4.22 2.34
C GLU A 71 11.94 4.09 1.74
N LEU A 72 10.96 3.63 2.54
CA LEU A 72 9.56 3.61 2.13
C LEU A 72 9.05 5.01 1.76
N ARG A 73 9.31 6.01 2.62
CA ARG A 73 8.88 7.39 2.36
C ARG A 73 9.55 7.95 1.11
N ALA A 74 10.83 7.67 0.90
CA ALA A 74 11.54 8.07 -0.31
C ALA A 74 10.94 7.43 -1.58
N PHE A 75 10.59 6.14 -1.53
CA PHE A 75 9.86 5.45 -2.59
C PHE A 75 8.50 6.11 -2.85
N LEU A 76 7.64 6.23 -1.83
CA LEU A 76 6.31 6.83 -1.93
C LEU A 76 6.34 8.30 -2.37
N SER A 77 7.40 9.06 -2.05
CA SER A 77 7.53 10.44 -2.52
C SER A 77 7.66 10.56 -4.05
N ALA A 78 8.13 9.51 -4.71
CA ALA A 78 8.26 9.45 -6.17
C ALA A 78 7.04 8.80 -6.85
N CYS A 79 6.18 8.15 -6.07
CA CYS A 79 5.01 7.46 -6.58
C CYS A 79 3.83 8.42 -6.80
N VAL A 80 3.02 8.08 -7.79
CA VAL A 80 1.76 8.77 -8.10
C VAL A 80 0.61 7.82 -7.84
N LEU A 81 -0.38 8.26 -7.06
CA LEU A 81 -1.66 7.59 -6.95
C LEU A 81 -2.55 8.07 -8.09
N ALA A 82 -3.13 7.15 -8.84
CA ALA A 82 -3.94 7.44 -10.01
C ALA A 82 -5.27 6.70 -9.95
N ARG A 83 -6.31 7.31 -10.53
CA ARG A 83 -7.52 6.61 -10.95
C ARG A 83 -7.56 6.63 -12.48
N GLY A 84 -7.76 5.47 -13.08
CA GLY A 84 -7.65 5.35 -14.52
C GLY A 84 -8.05 3.99 -15.05
N GLU A 85 -7.61 3.72 -16.27
CA GLU A 85 -7.85 2.46 -16.96
C GLU A 85 -6.56 1.92 -17.55
N LEU A 86 -6.34 0.63 -17.34
CA LEU A 86 -5.29 -0.13 -17.99
C LEU A 86 -5.80 -0.55 -19.37
N ASN A 87 -5.02 -0.31 -20.42
CA ASN A 87 -5.42 -0.66 -21.77
C ASN A 87 -5.55 -2.19 -21.96
N PRO A 88 -6.24 -2.67 -23.01
CA PRO A 88 -6.44 -4.11 -23.22
C PRO A 88 -5.16 -4.95 -23.35
N SER A 89 -4.03 -4.34 -23.75
CA SER A 89 -2.73 -5.03 -23.80
C SER A 89 -1.98 -5.03 -22.47
N LEU A 90 -2.51 -4.38 -21.43
CA LEU A 90 -1.91 -4.28 -20.08
C LEU A 90 -0.57 -3.52 -20.02
N GLU A 91 -0.24 -2.79 -21.08
CA GLU A 91 1.04 -2.08 -21.24
C GLU A 91 0.95 -0.60 -20.88
N ARG A 92 -0.26 -0.03 -20.77
CA ARG A 92 -0.44 1.40 -20.54
C ARG A 92 -1.59 1.71 -19.61
N VAL A 93 -1.35 2.61 -18.66
CA VAL A 93 -2.38 3.21 -17.81
C VAL A 93 -2.69 4.62 -18.29
N ALA A 94 -3.95 4.88 -18.66
CA ALA A 94 -4.45 6.24 -18.84
C ALA A 94 -5.02 6.73 -17.50
N ALA A 95 -4.46 7.81 -16.96
CA ALA A 95 -4.72 8.29 -15.60
C ALA A 95 -5.25 9.74 -15.60
N PRO A 96 -6.55 9.96 -15.88
CA PRO A 96 -7.15 11.29 -15.90
C PRO A 96 -7.15 11.99 -14.54
N LEU A 97 -7.09 11.21 -13.45
CA LEU A 97 -7.01 11.73 -12.09
C LEU A 97 -5.77 11.18 -11.42
N SER A 98 -4.96 12.05 -10.84
CA SER A 98 -3.77 11.64 -10.11
C SER A 98 -3.42 12.59 -8.96
N SER A 99 -2.69 12.09 -7.98
CA SER A 99 -2.17 12.86 -6.85
C SER A 99 -0.87 12.21 -6.33
N PRO A 100 0.09 12.98 -5.80
CA PRO A 100 1.28 12.41 -5.15
C PRO A 100 0.86 11.54 -3.95
N VAL A 101 1.24 10.25 -3.95
CA VAL A 101 0.70 9.30 -2.96
C VAL A 101 1.05 9.69 -1.52
N LEU A 102 2.29 10.15 -1.29
CA LEU A 102 2.74 10.47 0.07
C LEU A 102 1.95 11.66 0.65
N THR A 103 1.62 12.66 -0.18
CA THR A 103 0.76 13.78 0.21
C THR A 103 -0.64 13.30 0.59
N VAL A 104 -1.20 12.33 -0.13
CA VAL A 104 -2.51 11.75 0.19
C VAL A 104 -2.45 11.00 1.53
N ILE A 105 -1.45 10.12 1.72
CA ILE A 105 -1.28 9.37 2.96
C ILE A 105 -1.08 10.31 4.15
N ASP A 106 -0.16 11.28 4.06
CA ASP A 106 0.11 12.19 5.18
C ASP A 106 -1.08 13.13 5.46
N GLY A 107 -1.82 13.55 4.43
CA GLY A 107 -3.04 14.34 4.64
C GLY A 107 -4.16 13.52 5.29
N TRP A 108 -4.34 12.25 4.92
CA TRP A 108 -5.29 11.35 5.58
C TRP A 108 -4.91 11.03 7.02
N ARG A 109 -3.61 10.96 7.34
CA ARG A 109 -3.12 10.82 8.71
C ARG A 109 -3.61 11.96 9.62
N ALA A 110 -3.83 13.16 9.09
CA ALA A 110 -4.30 14.30 9.88
C ALA A 110 -5.81 14.28 10.21
N LEU A 111 -6.61 13.42 9.54
CA LEU A 111 -8.09 13.47 9.63
C LEU A 111 -8.73 12.52 10.65
N GLY A 112 -8.03 11.51 11.17
CA GLY A 112 -8.44 10.74 12.35
C GLY A 112 -9.71 9.88 12.28
N GLN A 113 -10.25 9.56 11.09
CA GLN A 113 -11.53 8.84 10.97
C GLN A 113 -11.39 7.46 10.31
N ARG A 114 -11.03 6.41 11.05
CA ARG A 114 -10.85 5.06 10.49
C ARG A 114 -11.62 4.01 11.28
N PRO A 115 -12.00 2.89 10.63
CA PRO A 115 -12.49 1.74 11.38
C PRO A 115 -11.39 1.27 12.34
N VAL A 116 -11.75 1.17 13.62
CA VAL A 116 -10.91 0.55 14.64
C VAL A 116 -11.23 -0.93 14.66
N LEU A 117 -10.22 -1.76 14.42
CA LEU A 117 -10.31 -3.21 14.47
C LEU A 117 -9.67 -3.68 15.79
N ALA A 118 -10.31 -4.62 16.48
CA ALA A 118 -9.72 -5.22 17.66
C ALA A 118 -8.45 -5.99 17.28
N TYR A 119 -7.37 -5.84 18.06
CA TYR A 119 -6.27 -6.78 17.98
C TYR A 119 -6.75 -8.14 18.49
N LEU A 120 -6.63 -9.17 17.66
CA LEU A 120 -6.85 -10.57 18.00
C LEU A 120 -5.50 -11.26 17.84
N SER A 121 -5.09 -12.15 18.75
CA SER A 121 -3.86 -12.93 18.54
C SER A 121 -3.86 -13.66 17.19
N ASP A 122 -5.06 -13.98 16.70
CA ASP A 122 -5.38 -14.34 15.32
C ASP A 122 -6.21 -13.21 14.69
N ILE A 123 -5.55 -12.19 14.13
CA ILE A 123 -6.23 -11.13 13.39
C ILE A 123 -6.77 -11.70 12.09
N GLY A 124 -7.97 -12.28 12.16
CA GLY A 124 -8.92 -12.22 11.07
C GLY A 124 -9.49 -10.82 10.91
N ALA A 125 -8.66 -9.78 10.80
CA ALA A 125 -9.12 -8.46 10.37
C ALA A 125 -9.60 -8.65 8.94
N PHE A 126 -10.92 -8.64 8.77
CA PHE A 126 -11.56 -8.70 7.48
C PHE A 126 -11.14 -7.47 6.67
N LEU A 127 -10.12 -7.62 5.83
CA LEU A 127 -9.91 -6.70 4.72
C LEU A 127 -11.11 -6.84 3.78
N PRO A 128 -11.57 -5.76 3.12
CA PRO A 128 -12.57 -5.86 2.05
C PRO A 128 -12.09 -6.87 0.97
N GLY A 129 -12.71 -8.06 0.90
CA GLY A 129 -12.21 -9.21 0.12
C GLY A 129 -12.01 -10.50 0.93
N ASP A 130 -12.39 -10.51 2.22
CA ASP A 130 -12.57 -11.67 3.10
C ASP A 130 -11.33 -12.53 3.37
N ARG A 131 -10.12 -12.03 3.12
CA ARG A 131 -8.87 -12.72 3.54
C ARG A 131 -8.39 -12.17 4.90
N PRO A 132 -8.17 -13.02 5.91
CA PRO A 132 -7.65 -12.60 7.22
C PRO A 132 -6.20 -12.07 7.08
N LEU A 133 -5.86 -11.02 7.82
CA LEU A 133 -4.49 -10.48 7.90
C LEU A 133 -3.89 -10.78 9.28
N PHE A 134 -3.11 -11.86 9.38
CA PHE A 134 -2.41 -12.21 10.61
C PHE A 134 -1.15 -11.34 10.80
N VAL A 135 -1.02 -10.70 11.97
CA VAL A 135 0.15 -9.90 12.35
C VAL A 135 0.92 -10.66 13.42
N THR A 136 2.18 -11.00 13.14
CA THR A 136 3.07 -11.69 14.11
C THR A 136 3.16 -10.92 15.44
N PRO A 137 3.28 -11.59 16.59
CA PRO A 137 3.44 -10.94 17.90
C PRO A 137 4.57 -9.91 17.93
N GLU A 138 5.70 -10.18 17.25
CA GLU A 138 6.86 -9.28 17.18
C GLU A 138 6.54 -7.98 16.44
N ALA A 139 5.91 -8.09 15.26
CA ALA A 139 5.47 -6.93 14.49
C ALA A 139 4.40 -6.12 15.24
N HIS A 140 3.49 -6.80 15.95
CA HIS A 140 2.49 -6.14 16.79
C HIS A 140 3.14 -5.39 17.95
N ALA A 141 4.00 -6.04 18.74
CA ALA A 141 4.70 -5.44 19.87
C ALA A 141 5.52 -4.21 19.42
N ALA A 142 6.25 -4.35 18.31
CA ALA A 142 7.03 -3.25 17.76
C ALA A 142 6.14 -2.05 17.35
N ALA A 143 4.95 -2.30 16.81
CA ALA A 143 4.00 -1.25 16.42
C ALA A 143 3.35 -0.54 17.64
N GLN A 144 3.23 -1.25 18.78
CA GLN A 144 2.76 -0.69 20.05
C GLN A 144 3.84 0.22 20.69
N GLU A 145 5.11 -0.17 20.60
CA GLU A 145 6.23 0.50 21.25
C GLU A 145 6.84 1.64 20.43
N THR A 146 6.87 1.50 19.10
CA THR A 146 7.56 2.43 18.20
C THR A 146 6.62 3.53 17.70
N ALA A 147 7.11 4.76 17.60
CA ALA A 147 6.29 5.89 17.12
C ALA A 147 5.84 5.74 15.66
N GLU A 148 6.70 5.18 14.81
CA GLU A 148 6.45 4.93 13.39
C GLU A 148 7.34 3.75 12.94
N GLN A 149 6.75 2.78 12.26
CA GLN A 149 7.46 1.56 11.85
C GLN A 149 6.99 1.10 10.48
N PHE A 150 7.91 0.52 9.70
CA PHE A 150 7.59 -0.25 8.52
C PHE A 150 8.21 -1.63 8.65
N ALA A 151 7.39 -2.68 8.58
CA ALA A 151 7.84 -4.04 8.79
C ALA A 151 6.96 -5.04 8.03
N THR A 152 7.53 -6.23 7.81
CA THR A 152 6.79 -7.41 7.36
C THR A 152 5.73 -7.75 8.39
N ALA A 153 4.53 -8.08 7.92
CA ALA A 153 3.35 -8.28 8.76
C ALA A 153 2.68 -9.62 8.47
N TRP A 154 3.42 -10.70 8.20
CA TRP A 154 2.83 -11.94 7.68
C TRP A 154 3.34 -13.23 8.32
N VAL A 155 2.40 -14.16 8.57
CA VAL A 155 2.26 -15.50 7.93
C VAL A 155 0.75 -15.83 7.81
N CYS A 156 0.27 -16.42 6.70
CA CYS A 156 -1.05 -17.08 6.63
C CYS A 156 -1.12 -18.28 7.57
N ASP A 157 -2.05 -18.31 8.53
CA ASP A 157 -2.19 -19.42 9.50
C ASP A 157 -2.42 -20.79 8.81
N GLU A 158 -3.07 -20.81 7.64
CA GLU A 158 -3.36 -22.05 6.90
C GLU A 158 -2.31 -22.46 5.85
N CYS A 159 -1.40 -21.56 5.44
CA CYS A 159 -0.81 -21.69 4.10
C CYS A 159 0.64 -21.22 3.84
N GLY A 160 1.46 -20.87 4.84
CA GLY A 160 2.84 -20.41 4.51
C GLY A 160 3.93 -20.68 5.54
N GLU A 161 5.14 -20.85 5.01
CA GLU A 161 6.39 -20.72 5.76
C GLU A 161 6.76 -19.22 5.87
N ALA A 162 7.58 -18.83 6.84
CA ALA A 162 7.96 -17.42 7.05
C ALA A 162 8.70 -16.77 5.85
N GLU A 163 9.18 -17.58 4.90
CA GLU A 163 9.82 -17.15 3.65
C GLU A 163 8.81 -16.67 2.58
N ASP A 164 7.51 -16.96 2.76
CA ASP A 164 6.42 -16.54 1.86
C ASP A 164 5.91 -15.11 2.17
N ALA A 165 6.77 -14.26 2.76
CA ALA A 165 6.43 -12.92 3.21
C ALA A 165 5.89 -12.02 2.09
N GLY A 166 4.56 -11.99 1.93
CA GLY A 166 3.88 -11.18 0.93
C GLY A 166 3.40 -9.82 1.42
N VAL A 167 3.24 -9.60 2.74
CA VAL A 167 2.59 -8.38 3.27
C VAL A 167 3.51 -7.56 4.17
N PHE A 168 3.49 -6.24 3.96
CA PHE A 168 4.24 -5.26 4.74
C PHE A 168 3.32 -4.12 5.18
N LEU A 169 3.49 -3.67 6.43
CA LEU A 169 2.69 -2.62 7.05
C LEU A 169 3.56 -1.45 7.48
N TRP A 170 3.10 -0.25 7.13
CA TRP A 170 3.58 0.99 7.71
C TRP A 170 2.59 1.43 8.78
N THR A 171 3.04 1.42 10.03
CA THR A 171 2.26 1.81 11.20
C THR A 171 2.76 3.11 11.81
N VAL A 172 1.83 3.84 12.43
CA VAL A 172 2.10 5.05 13.20
C VAL A 172 1.33 4.95 14.51
N ARG A 173 2.01 5.16 15.62
CA ARG A 173 1.39 5.20 16.94
C ARG A 173 0.66 6.51 17.18
N GLY A 174 -0.60 6.41 17.62
CA GLY A 174 -1.44 7.49 18.09
C GLY A 174 -1.67 7.47 19.60
N GLU A 175 -2.57 8.32 20.07
CA GLU A 175 -3.05 8.30 21.45
C GLU A 175 -4.12 7.20 21.58
N GLY A 176 -3.76 6.09 22.21
CA GLY A 176 -4.67 4.96 22.44
C GLY A 176 -4.91 4.03 21.25
N THR A 177 -4.47 4.38 20.05
CA THR A 177 -4.53 3.52 18.86
C THR A 177 -3.20 3.45 18.11
N VAL A 178 -3.04 2.43 17.29
CA VAL A 178 -2.01 2.32 16.25
C VAL A 178 -2.70 2.37 14.89
N ARG A 179 -2.21 3.23 14.01
CA ARG A 179 -2.75 3.42 12.67
C ARG A 179 -1.91 2.72 11.63
N VAL A 180 -2.56 1.92 10.78
CA VAL A 180 -1.93 1.40 9.56
C VAL A 180 -2.09 2.46 8.47
N CYS A 181 -0.99 3.09 8.08
CA CYS A 181 -0.97 4.16 7.08
C CYS A 181 -0.86 3.59 5.65
N PHE A 182 -0.15 2.48 5.48
CA PHE A 182 0.05 1.82 4.20
C PHE A 182 0.22 0.32 4.41
N LEU A 183 -0.46 -0.47 3.58
CA LEU A 183 -0.31 -1.92 3.49
C LEU A 183 0.07 -2.23 2.05
N ILE A 184 1.16 -2.98 1.86
CA ILE A 184 1.54 -3.50 0.55
C ILE A 184 1.59 -5.02 0.61
N HIS A 185 0.93 -5.66 -0.33
CA HIS A 185 0.81 -7.10 -0.45
C HIS A 185 1.27 -7.53 -1.84
N ASN A 186 2.13 -8.54 -1.93
CA ASN A 186 2.46 -9.24 -3.16
C ASN A 186 1.82 -10.62 -3.15
N ASP A 187 0.99 -10.90 -4.16
CA ASP A 187 0.43 -12.21 -4.44
C ASP A 187 0.89 -12.65 -5.83
N ALA A 188 1.74 -13.68 -5.89
CA ALA A 188 2.28 -14.22 -7.14
C ALA A 188 2.87 -13.16 -8.11
N GLY A 189 3.56 -12.15 -7.57
CA GLY A 189 4.14 -11.06 -8.38
C GLY A 189 3.21 -9.87 -8.61
N ILE A 190 1.92 -9.95 -8.29
CA ILE A 190 0.99 -8.84 -8.37
C ILE A 190 0.97 -8.07 -7.04
N TRP A 191 1.31 -6.79 -7.09
CA TRP A 191 1.41 -5.95 -5.92
C TRP A 191 0.13 -5.13 -5.72
N THR A 192 -0.52 -5.29 -4.57
CA THR A 192 -1.69 -4.51 -4.17
C THR A 192 -1.36 -3.68 -2.94
N CYS A 193 -1.70 -2.41 -2.99
CA CYS A 193 -1.52 -1.46 -1.90
C CYS A 193 -2.87 -1.04 -1.33
N ARG A 194 -2.99 -0.90 -0.01
CA ARG A 194 -4.11 -0.22 0.63
C ARG A 194 -3.61 0.96 1.43
N LEU A 195 -4.34 2.06 1.33
CA LEU A 195 -3.96 3.33 1.93
C LEU A 195 -4.87 3.60 3.13
N HIS A 196 -4.29 3.76 4.33
CA HIS A 196 -5.05 3.95 5.57
C HIS A 196 -6.19 2.95 5.81
N PRO A 197 -5.95 1.62 5.74
CA PRO A 197 -7.04 0.66 5.75
C PRO A 197 -7.76 0.52 7.10
N PHE A 198 -7.06 0.69 8.23
CA PHE A 198 -7.64 0.54 9.56
C PHE A 198 -6.75 1.12 10.67
N GLU A 199 -7.31 1.21 11.86
CA GLU A 199 -6.60 1.42 13.13
C GLU A 199 -6.82 0.19 14.04
N PHE A 200 -5.95 -0.03 15.01
CA PHE A 200 -6.19 -1.00 16.08
C PHE A 200 -5.87 -0.38 17.43
N ASP A 201 -6.50 -0.90 18.49
CA ASP A 201 -6.32 -0.38 19.84
C ASP A 201 -4.89 -0.61 20.32
N ARG A 202 -4.37 0.40 21.03
CA ARG A 202 -3.11 0.25 21.77
C ARG A 202 -3.43 -0.50 23.06
N GLU A 203 -2.71 -1.58 23.33
CA GLU A 203 -2.86 -2.27 24.60
C GLU A 203 -2.49 -1.29 25.74
N ALA A 204 -3.27 -1.31 26.82
CA ALA A 204 -2.93 -0.52 28.00
C ALA A 204 -1.66 -1.11 28.60
N ALA A 205 -0.59 -0.31 28.68
CA ALA A 205 0.66 -0.67 29.35
C ALA A 205 0.44 -0.95 30.84
#